data_AF-A0A385YVI4-F1
#
_entry.id   AF-A0A385YVI4-F1
#
_cell.length_a   1.000
_cell.length_b   1.000
_cell.length_c   1.000
_cell.angle_alpha   90.00
_cell.angle_beta   90.00
_cell.angle_gamma   90.00
#
_symmetry.space_group_name_H-M   'P 1'
#
loop_
_entity.id
_entity.type
_entity.pdbx_description
1 polymer ?
#
loop_
_entity_poly.entity_id
_entity_poly.type
_entity_poly.pdbx_seq_one_letter_code
_entity_poly.pdbx_strand_id
1 'polypeptide(L)' 'METFVSLIIVAAGIALFVLMKKTKKNYVINFGIAVFLLLLFVRTLMLDPLDWIGYVALLFCAIGAIAQVVLGIKNKAIQS' A
#
# COMPACT_ATOMS: atom_id res chain seq x y z
N MET A 1 -3.23 -17.90 10.30
CA MET A 1 -2.97 -16.45 10.44
C MET A 1 -2.50 -15.86 9.12
N GLU A 2 -1.54 -16.51 8.46
CA GLU A 2 -1.04 -16.11 7.14
C GLU A 2 -2.08 -16.00 6.02
N THR A 3 -2.95 -17.01 5.89
CA THR A 3 -4.03 -17.03 4.88
C THR A 3 -5.00 -15.87 5.08
N PHE A 4 -5.22 -15.47 6.33
CA PHE A 4 -6.10 -14.35 6.67
C PHE A 4 -5.49 -13.01 6.24
N VAL A 5 -4.19 -12.80 6.47
CA VAL A 5 -3.46 -11.61 6.00
C VAL A 5 -3.47 -11.53 4.47
N SER A 6 -3.23 -12.65 3.78
CA SER A 6 -3.33 -12.71 2.31
C SER A 6 -4.72 -12.36 1.80
N LEU A 7 -5.78 -12.85 2.44
CA LEU A 7 -7.17 -12.49 2.12
C LEU A 7 -7.45 -10.99 2.30
N ILE A 8 -6.95 -10.39 3.39
CA ILE A 8 -7.07 -8.95 3.63
C ILE A 8 -6.34 -8.17 2.54
N ILE A 9 -5.15 -8.59 2.12
CA ILE A 9 -4.40 -7.94 1.04
C ILE A 9 -5.21 -7.99 -0.25
N VAL A 10 -5.75 -9.15 -0.63
CA VAL A 10 -6.58 -9.27 -1.84
C VAL A 10 -7.80 -8.33 -1.75
N ALA A 11 -8.51 -8.33 -0.62
CA ALA A 11 -9.65 -7.44 -0.40
C ALA A 11 -9.26 -5.95 -0.47
N ALA A 12 -8.13 -5.57 0.12
CA ALA A 12 -7.60 -4.21 0.08
C ALA A 12 -7.21 -3.79 -1.33
N GLY A 13 -6.63 -4.69 -2.13
CA GLY A 13 -6.31 -4.44 -3.53
C GLY A 13 -7.55 -4.19 -4.39
N ILE A 14 -8.61 -4.98 -4.18
CA ILE A 14 -9.91 -4.79 -4.85
C ILE A 14 -10.53 -3.46 -4.41
N ALA A 15 -10.53 -3.16 -3.11
CA ALA A 15 -11.05 -1.91 -2.59
C ALA A 15 -10.30 -0.71 -3.19
N LEU A 16 -8.97 -0.79 -3.29
CA LEU A 16 -8.14 0.25 -3.88
C LEU A 16 -8.47 0.47 -5.37
N PHE A 17 -8.65 -0.61 -6.13
CA PHE A 17 -9.07 -0.54 -7.53
C PHE A 17 -10.43 0.14 -7.70
N VAL A 18 -11.42 -0.24 -6.87
CA VAL A 18 -12.73 0.40 -6.86
C VAL A 18 -12.60 1.88 -6.51
N LEU A 19 -11.75 2.21 -5.53
CA LEU A 19 -11.52 3.56 -5.07
C LEU A 19 -10.90 4.43 -6.18
N MET A 20 -9.90 3.93 -6.90
CA MET A 20 -9.34 4.59 -8.09
C MET A 20 -10.38 4.88 -9.16
N LYS A 21 -11.38 4.01 -9.33
CA LYS A 21 -12.46 4.21 -10.31
C LYS A 21 -13.55 5.18 -9.81
N LYS A 22 -13.84 5.19 -8.51
CA LYS A 22 -14.95 5.97 -7.94
C LYS A 22 -14.58 7.39 -7.53
N THR A 23 -13.33 7.64 -7.14
CA THR A 23 -12.92 8.97 -6.68
C THR A 23 -11.96 9.63 -7.65
N LYS A 24 -12.18 10.93 -7.92
CA LYS A 24 -11.22 11.77 -8.64
C LYS A 24 -10.23 12.46 -7.69
N LYS A 25 -10.41 12.29 -6.37
CA LYS A 25 -9.58 12.90 -5.34
C LYS A 25 -8.29 12.10 -5.21
N ASN A 26 -7.24 12.56 -5.87
CA ASN A 26 -5.94 11.87 -5.88
C ASN A 26 -5.37 11.68 -4.47
N TYR A 27 -5.69 12.53 -3.49
CA TYR A 27 -5.21 12.33 -2.12
C TYR A 27 -5.74 11.03 -1.49
N VAL A 28 -7.00 10.66 -1.76
CA VAL A 28 -7.61 9.42 -1.22
C VAL A 28 -6.98 8.19 -1.87
N ILE A 29 -6.71 8.27 -3.18
CA ILE A 29 -6.03 7.21 -3.93
C ILE A 29 -4.62 7.00 -3.38
N ASN A 30 -3.85 8.08 -3.23
CA ASN A 30 -2.47 8.00 -2.72
C ASN A 30 -2.42 7.42 -1.30
N PHE A 31 -3.32 7.84 -0.41
CA PHE A 31 -3.42 7.25 0.92
C PHE A 31 -3.82 5.77 0.87
N GLY A 32 -4.72 5.38 -0.04
CA GLY A 32 -5.09 3.99 -0.25
C GLY A 32 -3.92 3.13 -0.72
N ILE A 33 -3.10 3.63 -1.65
CA ILE A 33 -1.89 2.94 -2.12
C ILE A 33 -0.88 2.81 -0.98
N ALA A 34 -0.69 3.86 -0.15
CA ALA A 34 0.20 3.82 1.00
C ALA A 34 -0.18 2.73 2.00
N VAL A 35 -1.47 2.62 2.33
CA VAL A 35 -2.00 1.58 3.22
C VAL A 35 -1.79 0.20 2.60
N PHE A 36 -2.08 0.03 1.30
CA PHE A 36 -1.87 -1.24 0.61
C PHE A 36 -0.40 -1.68 0.61
N LEU A 37 0.54 -0.76 0.38
CA LEU A 37 1.98 -1.01 0.52
C LEU A 37 2.35 -1.41 1.95
N LEU A 38 1.79 -0.76 2.96
CA LEU A 38 2.05 -1.13 4.36
C LEU A 38 1.57 -2.56 4.69
N LEU A 39 0.43 -2.98 4.13
CA LEU A 39 -0.06 -4.35 4.29
C LEU A 39 0.87 -5.37 3.62
N LEU A 40 1.37 -5.06 2.41
CA LEU A 40 2.36 -5.90 1.73
C LEU A 40 3.66 -5.99 2.53
N PHE A 41 4.13 -4.88 3.08
CA PHE A 41 5.32 -4.84 3.94
C PHE A 41 5.18 -5.79 5.13
N VAL A 42 4.05 -5.75 5.85
CA VAL A 42 3.78 -6.66 6.98
C VAL A 42 3.72 -8.12 6.51
N ARG A 43 3.12 -8.40 5.35
CA ARG A 43 3.08 -9.77 4.80
C ARG A 43 4.47 -10.28 4.44
N THR A 44 5.33 -9.43 3.89
CA THR A 44 6.71 -9.76 3.55
C THR A 44 7.53 -10.06 4.81
N LEU A 45 7.33 -9.33 5.91
CA LEU A 45 7.97 -9.63 7.21
C LEU A 45 7.51 -10.96 7.83
N MET A 46 6.31 -11.44 7.47
CA MET A 46 5.81 -12.75 7.92
C MET A 46 6.30 -13.91 7.05
N LEU A 47 6.93 -13.64 5.91
CA LEU A 47 7.53 -14.66 5.05
C LEU A 47 8.93 -14.99 5.58
N ASP A 48 9.05 -16.12 6.28
CA ASP A 48 10.33 -16.69 6.68
C ASP A 48 10.60 -17.99 5.91
N PRO A 49 11.82 -18.21 5.37
CA PRO A 49 12.94 -17.28 5.30
C PRO A 49 12.77 -16.22 4.19
N LEU A 50 13.21 -15.00 4.46
CA LEU A 50 13.18 -13.92 3.49
C LEU A 50 14.40 -13.98 2.56
N ASP A 51 14.17 -14.26 1.29
CA ASP A 51 15.20 -14.27 0.25
C ASP A 51 15.69 -12.84 -0.07
N TRP A 52 16.82 -12.70 -0.78
CA TRP A 52 17.37 -11.37 -1.13
C TRP A 52 16.38 -10.50 -1.90
N ILE A 53 15.55 -11.12 -2.76
CA ILE A 53 14.45 -10.46 -3.48
C ILE A 53 13.41 -9.91 -2.50
N GLY A 54 13.12 -10.65 -1.43
CA GLY A 54 12.19 -10.25 -0.38
C GLY A 54 12.67 -9.01 0.35
N TYR A 55 13.97 -8.92 0.68
CA TYR A 55 14.57 -7.72 1.28
C TYR A 55 14.50 -6.51 0.35
N VAL A 56 14.78 -6.69 -0.94
CA VAL A 56 14.67 -5.62 -1.94
C VAL A 56 13.22 -5.15 -2.04
N ALA A 57 12.27 -6.07 -2.16
CA ALA A 57 10.84 -5.76 -2.21
C ALA A 57 10.39 -4.99 -0.97
N LEU A 58 10.84 -5.40 0.23
CA LEU A 58 10.54 -4.75 1.49
C LEU A 58 11.02 -3.29 1.51
N LEU A 59 12.26 -3.03 1.04
CA LEU A 59 12.83 -1.70 0.93
C LEU A 59 12.02 -0.80 -0.02
N PHE A 60 11.71 -1.29 -1.22
CA PHE A 60 10.90 -0.57 -2.20
C PHE A 60 9.48 -0.30 -1.67
N CYS A 61 8.91 -1.25 -0.95
CA CYS A 61 7.58 -1.11 -0.36
C CYS A 61 7.56 0.00 0.71
N ALA A 62 8.58 0.06 1.57
CA ALA A 62 8.72 1.12 2.57
C ALA A 62 8.89 2.51 1.95
N ILE A 63 9.80 2.65 0.97
CA ILE A 63 10.04 3.92 0.27
C ILE A 63 8.76 4.35 -0.47
N GLY A 64 8.11 3.41 -1.16
CA GLY A 64 6.85 3.63 -1.85
C GLY A 64 5.76 4.12 -0.90
N ALA A 65 5.61 3.48 0.27
CA ALA A 65 4.60 3.87 1.26
C ALA A 65 4.82 5.32 1.72
N ILE A 66 6.07 5.70 2.04
CA ILE A 66 6.41 7.07 2.44
C ILE A 66 6.10 8.07 1.31
N ALA A 67 6.50 7.76 0.07
CA ALA A 67 6.24 8.61 -1.07
C ALA A 67 4.74 8.83 -1.29
N GLN A 68 3.94 7.78 -1.18
CA GLN A 68 2.48 7.85 -1.32
C GLN A 68 1.82 8.67 -0.20
N VAL A 69 2.32 8.59 1.04
CA VAL A 69 1.86 9.46 2.14
C VAL A 69 2.18 10.92 1.85
N VAL A 70 3.42 11.23 1.44
CA VAL A 70 3.83 12.61 1.12
C VAL A 70 2.99 13.18 -0.02
N LEU A 71 2.81 12.42 -1.11
CA LEU A 71 1.96 12.82 -2.24
C LEU A 71 0.49 12.94 -1.83
N GLY A 72 -0.01 12.09 -0.93
CA GLY A 72 -1.35 12.16 -0.37
C GLY A 72 -1.57 13.47 0.40
N ILE A 73 -0.65 13.85 1.29
CA ILE A 73 -0.70 15.10 2.05
C ILE A 73 -0.65 16.31 1.11
N LYS A 74 0.30 16.32 0.16
CA LYS A 74 0.42 17.41 -0.83
C LYS A 74 -0.84 17.55 -1.68
N ASN A 75 -1.40 16.45 -2.18
CA ASN A 75 -2.63 16.50 -2.98
C ASN A 75 -3.84 16.94 -2.16
N LYS A 76 -3.91 16.62 -0.87
CA LYS A 76 -4.98 17.12 0.01
C LYS A 76 -4.90 18.63 0.14
N ALA A 77 -3.70 19.21 0.23
CA ALA A 77 -3.52 20.66 0.31
C ALA A 77 -3.85 21.39 -1.01
N ILE A 78 -3.67 20.74 -2.16
CA ILE A 78 -3.93 21.31 -3.49
C ILE A 78 -5.40 21.17 -3.90
N GLN A 79 -6.09 20.13 -3.44
CA GLN A 79 -7.48 19.82 -3.80
C GLN A 79 -8.50 20.07 -2.68
N SER A 80 -8.07 20.75 -1.60
CA SER A 80 -8.97 21.31 -0.57
C SER A 80 -9.48 22.67 -1.00
#